data_AF-A0A0J9RRC3-F1
#
_entry.id   AF-A0A0J9RRC3-F1
#
_cell.length_a   1.000
_cell.length_b   1.000
_cell.length_c   1.000
_cell.angle_alpha   90.00
_cell.angle_beta   90.00
_cell.angle_gamma   90.00
#
_symmetry.space_group_name_H-M   'P 1'
#
loop_
_entity.id
_entity.type
_entity.pdbx_description
1 polymer ?
#
loop_
_entity_poly.entity_id
_entity_poly.type
_entity_poly.pdbx_seq_one_letter_code
_entity_poly.pdbx_strand_id
1 'polypeptide(L)'
;MSRLEWKYLEDNTRVLESALSSYNENLEEVSELEKRYEGSTVDLLATMVNHKTSLHDAIWNKVRDDFFRQSISVEKLENINSMAGMLYYMDLWHNKLQNLKSTLIAEFEFLKGVMQQACEAIKTGVSLPQEIINFIETVTVCHLADILDANKEKPVKPKKHRFCRLCLIRDSLNQFECLLFAKKLDEKATATEGLENPSMEISLIKSIFAFLRSKQDFSEWKEECQSKLDLLSCLQDLVKFQIKYWIEVEYMVKAFDELEMCKMRILLTDDPEEQSNYRILACQLDEQLEFNQYNLQTSQLNFTRLCGRLKYLKHLKEDSSDKPCPICQTQDDVRYVMMVCGHFVCQHCLDSMRRKNGRAGVTKCPLCRQDSPQLYYSVRPGVHKSIIGDFSTKIASIVELVLKIKGENEQEKIIVFSQWQAILIEIARALSLNGIQFRNKCTNKDFDDFKNPYSNVTCLLMPLSKGSKGLNLIEATHVFLVEPILNPGDERQAIGRIHRFGQKRPTKVHRFIVNGTVEENILSLITSADDTTTLGTHWDLENMTLDSLKKLFILKEE
;
A
#
# COMPACT_ATOMS: atom_id res chain seq x y z
N MET A 1 21.89 12.89 19.91
CA MET A 1 21.13 12.89 18.65
C MET A 1 21.83 12.06 17.59
N SER A 2 23.13 12.26 17.33
CA SER A 2 23.94 11.47 16.39
C SER A 2 23.77 9.94 16.47
N ARG A 3 23.70 9.35 17.67
CA ARG A 3 23.47 7.90 17.83
C ARG A 3 22.11 7.41 17.31
N LEU A 4 21.06 8.23 17.40
CA LEU A 4 19.71 7.87 16.90
C LEU A 4 19.62 8.08 15.40
N GLU A 5 20.23 9.16 14.90
CA GLU A 5 20.33 9.45 13.46
C GLU A 5 21.10 8.35 12.73
N TRP A 6 22.26 7.95 13.27
CA TRP A 6 23.01 6.81 12.72
C TRP A 6 22.21 5.51 12.79
N LYS A 7 21.52 5.24 13.91
CA LYS A 7 20.70 4.02 14.04
C LYS A 7 19.55 3.97 13.02
N TYR A 8 19.01 5.12 12.63
CA TYR A 8 17.98 5.20 11.58
C TYR A 8 18.55 4.87 10.19
N LEU A 9 19.74 5.39 9.88
CA LEU A 9 20.38 5.20 8.57
C LEU A 9 21.17 3.90 8.45
N GLU A 10 21.43 3.20 9.55
CA GLU A 10 22.32 2.03 9.57
C GLU A 10 21.88 0.95 8.58
N ASP A 11 20.59 0.61 8.55
CA ASP A 11 20.07 -0.42 7.66
C ASP A 11 20.15 0.02 6.20
N ASN A 12 19.75 1.26 5.88
CA ASN A 12 19.81 1.79 4.51
C ASN A 12 21.27 1.92 4.03
N THR A 13 22.20 2.29 4.92
CA THR A 13 23.63 2.38 4.61
C THR A 13 24.22 1.01 4.27
N ARG A 14 23.85 -0.04 5.00
CA ARG A 14 24.29 -1.41 4.71
C ARG A 14 23.80 -1.88 3.34
N VAL A 15 22.55 -1.58 2.97
CA VAL A 15 22.00 -1.93 1.66
C VAL A 15 22.72 -1.15 0.54
N LEU A 16 22.95 0.15 0.75
CA LEU A 16 23.71 1.00 -0.17
C LEU A 16 25.13 0.47 -0.39
N GLU A 17 25.86 0.14 0.68
CA GLU A 17 27.23 -0.40 0.62
C GLU A 17 27.26 -1.75 -0.11
N SER A 18 26.28 -2.62 0.12
CA SER A 18 26.15 -3.88 -0.60
C SER A 18 25.90 -3.67 -2.10
N ALA A 19 25.02 -2.74 -2.47
CA ALA A 19 24.77 -2.39 -3.87
C ALA A 19 26.01 -1.79 -4.54
N LEU A 20 26.77 -0.97 -3.82
CA LEU A 20 28.03 -0.40 -4.28
C LEU A 20 29.11 -1.47 -4.50
N SER A 21 29.22 -2.46 -3.60
CA SER A 21 30.18 -3.57 -3.77
C SER A 21 29.90 -4.35 -5.04
N SER A 22 28.65 -4.76 -5.28
CA SER A 22 28.27 -5.49 -6.49
C SER A 22 28.51 -4.68 -7.77
N TYR A 23 28.26 -3.37 -7.72
CA TYR A 23 28.59 -2.48 -8.85
C TYR A 23 30.10 -2.42 -9.13
N ASN A 24 30.93 -2.25 -8.09
CA ASN A 24 32.38 -2.16 -8.25
C ASN A 24 32.99 -3.48 -8.73
N GLU A 25 32.56 -4.62 -8.18
CA GLU A 25 33.00 -5.95 -8.60
C GLU A 25 32.75 -6.18 -10.10
N ASN A 26 31.55 -5.82 -10.57
CA ASN A 26 31.23 -5.94 -11.99
C ASN A 26 31.96 -4.91 -12.86
N LEU A 27 32.21 -3.69 -12.36
CA LEU A 27 33.00 -2.68 -13.07
C LEU A 27 34.46 -3.13 -13.26
N GLU A 28 35.04 -3.80 -12.26
CA GLU A 28 36.36 -4.42 -12.35
C GLU A 28 36.37 -5.53 -13.42
N GLU A 29 35.38 -6.41 -13.42
CA GLU A 29 35.22 -7.46 -14.44
C GLU A 29 35.14 -6.88 -15.86
N VAL A 30 34.37 -5.81 -16.07
CA VAL A 30 34.32 -5.09 -17.36
C VAL A 30 35.70 -4.58 -17.76
N SER A 31 36.45 -3.97 -16.83
CA SER A 31 37.80 -3.45 -17.07
C SER A 31 38.80 -4.56 -17.43
N GLU A 32 38.70 -5.73 -16.79
CA GLU A 32 39.52 -6.90 -17.11
C GLU A 32 39.22 -7.45 -18.50
N LEU A 33 37.93 -7.57 -18.86
CA LEU A 33 37.51 -8.05 -20.18
C LEU A 33 37.89 -7.09 -21.31
N GLU A 34 37.87 -5.77 -21.06
CA GLU A 34 38.31 -4.77 -22.03
C GLU A 34 39.82 -4.81 -22.28
N LYS A 35 40.63 -5.13 -21.25
CA LYS A 35 42.10 -5.23 -21.38
C LYS A 35 42.56 -6.53 -22.02
N ARG A 36 41.74 -7.58 -22.06
CA ARG A 36 42.13 -8.93 -22.51
C ARG A 36 42.51 -8.99 -24.00
N TYR A 37 41.85 -8.19 -24.83
CA TYR A 37 42.10 -8.15 -26.29
C TYR A 37 42.03 -6.71 -26.80
N GLU A 38 43.03 -6.32 -27.60
CA GLU A 38 43.07 -5.01 -28.25
C GLU A 38 41.93 -4.85 -29.27
N GLY A 39 41.43 -3.62 -29.44
CA GLY A 39 40.35 -3.30 -30.39
C GLY A 39 38.94 -3.47 -29.82
N SER A 40 37.98 -2.79 -30.43
CA SER A 40 36.57 -2.85 -30.03
C SER A 40 35.89 -4.14 -30.51
N THR A 41 34.71 -4.43 -29.95
CA THR A 41 33.88 -5.55 -30.44
C THR A 41 33.47 -5.35 -31.90
N VAL A 42 33.29 -4.10 -32.32
CA VAL A 42 32.95 -3.75 -33.71
C VAL A 42 34.16 -3.90 -34.63
N ASP A 43 35.38 -3.60 -34.16
CA ASP A 43 36.61 -3.83 -34.94
C ASP A 43 36.82 -5.32 -35.23
N LEU A 44 36.59 -6.17 -34.23
CA LEU A 44 36.63 -7.62 -34.41
C LEU A 44 35.55 -8.08 -35.40
N LEU A 45 34.31 -7.58 -35.24
CA LEU A 45 33.21 -7.88 -36.15
C LEU A 45 33.55 -7.49 -37.60
N ALA A 46 34.10 -6.29 -37.80
CA ALA A 46 34.51 -5.80 -39.11
C ALA A 46 35.64 -6.65 -39.70
N THR A 47 36.64 -7.01 -38.89
CA THR A 47 37.78 -7.85 -39.30
C THR A 47 37.29 -9.22 -39.78
N MET A 48 36.42 -9.88 -39.00
CA MET A 48 35.89 -11.19 -39.35
C MET A 48 34.96 -11.17 -40.57
N VAL A 49 34.08 -10.16 -40.67
CA VAL A 49 33.17 -10.01 -41.81
C VAL A 49 33.94 -9.75 -43.11
N ASN A 50 35.02 -8.97 -43.05
CA ASN A 50 35.83 -8.64 -44.23
C ASN A 50 36.85 -9.74 -44.60
N HIS A 51 37.13 -10.68 -43.69
CA HIS A 51 38.04 -11.80 -43.95
C HIS A 51 37.59 -12.67 -45.14
N LYS A 52 36.28 -12.87 -45.31
CA LYS A 52 35.72 -13.67 -46.41
C LYS A 52 34.41 -13.11 -46.93
N THR A 53 34.51 -12.24 -47.94
CA THR A 53 33.36 -11.54 -48.55
C THR A 53 32.34 -12.48 -49.20
N SER A 54 32.75 -13.68 -49.61
CA SER A 54 31.84 -14.70 -50.15
C SER A 54 30.81 -15.23 -49.13
N LEU A 55 30.98 -14.93 -47.84
CA LEU A 55 30.03 -15.31 -46.79
C LEU A 55 28.98 -14.23 -46.50
N HIS A 56 29.03 -13.06 -47.12
CA HIS A 56 28.14 -11.92 -46.80
C HIS A 56 26.66 -12.28 -46.94
N ASP A 57 26.26 -12.92 -48.05
CA ASP A 57 24.86 -13.33 -48.26
C ASP A 57 24.41 -14.39 -47.24
N ALA A 58 25.32 -15.30 -46.88
CA ALA A 58 25.04 -16.35 -45.90
C ALA A 58 24.87 -15.76 -44.48
N ILE A 59 25.67 -14.75 -44.13
CA ILE A 59 25.56 -14.00 -42.87
C ILE A 59 24.20 -13.29 -42.83
N TRP A 60 23.81 -12.59 -43.90
CA TRP A 60 22.53 -11.88 -43.97
C TRP A 60 21.32 -12.80 -43.82
N ASN A 61 21.33 -13.93 -44.52
CA ASN A 61 20.26 -14.92 -44.41
C ASN A 61 20.17 -15.48 -42.98
N LYS A 62 21.31 -15.77 -42.37
CA LYS A 62 21.36 -16.26 -40.98
C LYS A 62 20.83 -15.24 -39.97
N VAL A 63 21.20 -13.96 -40.10
CA VAL A 63 20.68 -12.88 -39.26
C VAL A 63 19.17 -12.75 -39.43
N ARG A 64 18.66 -12.76 -40.67
CA ARG A 64 17.22 -12.67 -40.94
C ARG A 64 16.43 -13.85 -40.35
N ASP A 65 16.96 -15.06 -40.49
CA ASP A 65 16.35 -16.27 -39.93
C ASP A 65 16.31 -16.24 -38.39
N ASP A 66 17.39 -15.82 -37.74
CA ASP A 66 17.46 -15.72 -36.28
C ASP A 66 16.53 -14.62 -35.75
N PHE A 67 16.45 -13.48 -36.44
CA PHE A 67 15.60 -12.36 -36.05
C PHE A 67 14.11 -12.70 -36.22
N PHE A 68 13.76 -13.43 -37.29
CA PHE A 68 12.42 -13.99 -37.47
C PHE A 68 12.05 -14.94 -36.32
N ARG A 69 12.95 -15.84 -35.92
CA ARG A 69 12.73 -16.76 -34.80
C ARG A 69 12.56 -16.04 -33.46
N GLN A 70 13.29 -14.95 -33.25
CA GLN A 70 13.26 -14.17 -32.01
C GLN A 70 12.17 -13.09 -32.01
N SER A 71 11.36 -12.97 -33.07
CA SER A 71 10.32 -11.94 -33.21
C SER A 71 10.84 -10.51 -33.01
N ILE A 72 12.09 -10.24 -33.37
CA ILE A 72 12.71 -8.91 -33.27
C ILE A 72 12.20 -8.07 -34.44
N SER A 73 11.67 -6.87 -34.17
CA SER A 73 11.22 -5.95 -35.23
C SER A 73 12.40 -5.56 -36.13
N VAL A 74 12.23 -5.80 -37.43
CA VAL A 74 13.24 -5.59 -38.48
C VAL A 74 13.16 -4.17 -39.06
N GLU A 75 12.28 -3.30 -38.56
CA GLU A 75 12.04 -1.94 -39.09
C GLU A 75 13.33 -1.10 -39.25
N LYS A 76 14.29 -1.21 -38.32
CA LYS A 76 15.58 -0.50 -38.44
C LYS A 76 16.55 -1.16 -39.43
N LEU A 77 16.40 -2.46 -39.68
CA LEU A 77 17.23 -3.25 -40.60
C LEU A 77 16.75 -3.15 -42.05
N GLU A 78 15.49 -2.80 -42.30
CA GLU A 78 14.96 -2.56 -43.65
C GLU A 78 15.71 -1.44 -44.40
N ASN A 79 16.32 -0.51 -43.66
CA ASN A 79 17.09 0.59 -44.21
C ASN A 79 18.58 0.24 -44.46
N ILE A 80 19.04 -0.95 -44.05
CA ILE A 80 20.44 -1.37 -44.15
C ILE A 80 20.61 -2.35 -45.32
N ASN A 81 21.07 -1.85 -46.47
CA ASN A 81 21.16 -2.62 -47.72
C ASN A 81 22.54 -3.22 -48.02
N SER A 82 23.54 -3.06 -47.14
CA SER A 82 24.89 -3.57 -47.37
C SER A 82 25.61 -3.92 -46.07
N MET A 83 26.60 -4.82 -46.13
CA MET A 83 27.46 -5.16 -44.98
C MET A 83 28.25 -3.94 -44.49
N ALA A 84 28.70 -3.06 -45.41
CA ALA A 84 29.37 -1.81 -45.04
C ALA A 84 28.44 -0.87 -44.25
N GLY A 85 27.16 -0.76 -44.66
CA GLY A 85 26.15 0.00 -43.94
C GLY A 85 25.85 -0.57 -42.54
N MET A 86 25.84 -1.91 -42.41
CA MET A 86 25.69 -2.58 -41.12
C MET A 86 26.86 -2.28 -40.19
N LEU A 87 28.10 -2.41 -40.67
CA LEU A 87 29.29 -2.12 -39.86
C LEU A 87 29.33 -0.65 -39.41
N TYR A 88 28.97 0.28 -40.29
CA TYR A 88 28.85 1.70 -39.94
C TYR A 88 27.79 1.94 -38.85
N TYR A 89 26.62 1.30 -38.96
CA TYR A 89 25.58 1.39 -37.95
C TYR A 89 26.04 0.85 -36.59
N MET A 90 26.77 -0.28 -36.59
CA MET A 90 27.34 -0.87 -35.38
C MET A 90 28.41 0.02 -34.75
N ASP A 91 29.23 0.70 -35.55
CA ASP A 91 30.22 1.66 -35.06
C ASP A 91 29.56 2.88 -34.40
N LEU A 92 28.51 3.45 -35.00
CA LEU A 92 27.73 4.53 -34.39
C LEU A 92 27.12 4.11 -33.04
N TRP A 93 26.54 2.91 -32.99
CA TRP A 93 26.01 2.35 -31.74
C TRP A 93 27.11 2.19 -30.69
N HIS A 94 28.27 1.63 -31.06
CA HIS A 94 29.38 1.41 -30.15
C HIS A 94 29.95 2.72 -29.58
N ASN A 95 30.15 3.73 -30.43
CA ASN A 95 30.60 5.05 -30.01
C ASN A 95 29.63 5.70 -29.02
N LYS A 96 28.31 5.58 -29.26
CA LYS A 96 27.30 6.07 -28.32
C LYS A 96 27.31 5.31 -27.00
N LEU A 97 27.48 3.99 -27.04
CA LEU A 97 27.58 3.13 -25.87
C LEU A 97 28.78 3.52 -24.99
N GLN A 98 29.96 3.74 -25.59
CA GLN A 98 31.17 4.12 -24.87
C GLN A 98 31.08 5.52 -24.25
N ASN A 99 30.50 6.48 -24.97
CA ASN A 99 30.31 7.84 -24.44
C ASN A 99 29.35 7.87 -23.24
N LEU A 100 28.26 7.09 -23.28
CA LEU A 100 27.35 6.99 -22.14
C LEU A 100 27.97 6.25 -20.97
N LYS A 101 28.72 5.16 -21.23
CA LYS A 101 29.45 4.43 -20.19
C LYS A 101 30.42 5.33 -19.44
N SER A 102 31.27 6.08 -20.13
CA SER A 102 32.27 6.97 -19.50
C SER A 102 31.61 8.08 -18.67
N THR A 103 30.54 8.68 -19.21
CA THR A 103 29.73 9.68 -18.50
C THR A 103 29.11 9.11 -17.24
N LEU A 104 28.48 7.93 -17.32
CA LEU A 104 27.84 7.27 -16.18
C LEU A 104 28.84 6.87 -15.11
N ILE A 105 30.03 6.35 -15.47
CA ILE A 105 31.06 6.01 -14.50
C ILE A 105 31.49 7.25 -13.70
N ALA A 106 31.69 8.40 -14.37
CA ALA A 106 32.05 9.64 -13.70
C ALA A 106 30.94 10.14 -12.75
N GLU A 107 29.68 10.07 -13.17
CA GLU A 107 28.54 10.45 -12.33
C GLU A 107 28.35 9.52 -11.13
N PHE A 108 28.58 8.21 -11.29
CA PHE A 108 28.49 7.24 -10.19
C PHE A 108 29.62 7.38 -9.17
N GLU A 109 30.83 7.74 -9.62
CA GLU A 109 31.93 8.06 -8.69
C GLU A 109 31.62 9.33 -7.89
N PHE A 110 30.96 10.32 -8.50
CA PHE A 110 30.43 11.47 -7.77
C PHE A 110 29.39 11.06 -6.72
N LEU A 111 28.37 10.26 -7.09
CA LEU A 111 27.34 9.80 -6.15
C LEU A 111 27.94 9.03 -4.97
N LYS A 112 28.91 8.15 -5.24
CA LYS A 112 29.68 7.42 -4.22
C LYS A 112 30.37 8.38 -3.25
N GLY A 113 31.09 9.38 -3.77
CA GLY A 113 31.77 10.38 -2.94
C GLY A 113 30.81 11.15 -2.03
N VAL A 114 29.68 11.60 -2.57
CA VAL A 114 28.64 12.31 -1.80
C VAL A 114 28.07 11.42 -0.71
N MET A 115 27.67 10.19 -1.03
CA MET A 115 27.04 9.30 -0.04
C MET A 115 28.01 8.86 1.05
N GLN A 116 29.27 8.57 0.72
CA GLN A 116 30.29 8.20 1.70
C GLN A 116 30.55 9.34 2.69
N GLN A 117 30.74 10.56 2.20
CA GLN A 117 30.93 11.74 3.04
C GLN A 117 29.69 12.02 3.90
N ALA A 118 28.48 11.84 3.35
CA ALA A 118 27.25 12.07 4.08
C ALA A 118 27.07 11.07 5.24
N CYS A 119 27.30 9.77 4.99
CA CYS A 119 27.22 8.73 6.00
C CYS A 119 28.31 8.88 7.07
N GLU A 120 29.54 9.22 6.68
CA GLU A 120 30.65 9.42 7.62
C GLU A 120 30.43 10.65 8.51
N ALA A 121 29.90 11.74 7.97
CA ALA A 121 29.56 12.94 8.75
C ALA A 121 28.55 12.61 9.86
N ILE A 122 27.48 11.87 9.57
CA ILE A 122 26.50 11.47 10.59
C ILE A 122 27.11 10.52 11.62
N LYS A 123 27.91 9.55 11.17
CA LYS A 123 28.56 8.56 12.04
C LYS A 123 29.53 9.20 13.03
N THR A 124 30.26 10.22 12.58
CA THR A 124 31.23 10.98 13.39
C THR A 124 30.60 12.17 14.14
N GLY A 125 29.38 12.56 13.77
CA GLY A 125 28.67 13.71 14.35
C GLY A 125 29.17 15.06 13.85
N VAL A 126 29.81 15.09 12.67
CA VAL A 126 30.27 16.30 11.99
C VAL A 126 29.14 16.87 11.13
N SER A 127 29.10 18.19 10.96
CA SER A 127 28.14 18.83 10.05
C SER A 127 28.38 18.42 8.60
N LEU A 128 27.31 18.21 7.85
CA LEU A 128 27.38 17.96 6.43
C LEU A 128 27.97 19.18 5.69
N PRO A 129 28.84 18.98 4.69
CA PRO A 129 29.27 20.03 3.77
C PRO A 129 28.08 20.65 3.03
N GLN A 130 28.14 21.96 2.76
CA GLN A 130 27.05 22.69 2.08
C GLN A 130 26.71 22.13 0.69
N GLU A 131 27.70 21.59 -0.02
CA GLU A 131 27.51 20.97 -1.34
C GLU A 131 26.59 19.74 -1.26
N ILE A 132 26.74 18.92 -0.20
CA ILE A 132 25.93 17.73 0.03
C ILE A 132 24.52 18.11 0.46
N ILE A 133 24.40 19.12 1.33
CA ILE A 133 23.10 19.67 1.75
C ILE A 133 22.34 20.17 0.53
N ASN A 134 22.96 21.00 -0.32
CA ASN A 134 22.34 21.52 -1.54
C ASN A 134 21.94 20.39 -2.51
N PHE A 135 22.74 19.33 -2.61
CA PHE A 135 22.40 18.16 -3.42
C PHE A 135 21.15 17.45 -2.89
N ILE A 136 21.11 17.14 -1.59
CA ILE A 136 19.97 16.48 -0.92
C ILE A 136 18.72 17.35 -1.10
N GLU A 137 18.78 18.64 -0.78
CA GLU A 137 17.65 19.57 -0.92
C GLU A 137 17.12 19.63 -2.36
N THR A 138 18.02 19.72 -3.35
CA THR A 138 17.62 19.78 -4.76
C THR A 138 16.90 18.50 -5.20
N VAL A 139 17.37 17.33 -4.74
CA VAL A 139 16.75 16.04 -5.05
C VAL A 139 15.41 15.89 -4.31
N THR A 140 15.37 16.21 -3.01
CA THR A 140 14.17 16.22 -2.16
C THR A 140 13.07 17.06 -2.80
N VAL A 141 13.35 18.33 -3.13
CA VAL A 141 12.36 19.23 -3.74
C VAL A 141 11.86 18.67 -5.08
N CYS A 142 12.73 18.05 -5.87
CA CYS A 142 12.35 17.50 -7.18
C CYS A 142 11.50 16.22 -7.05
N HIS A 143 11.87 15.28 -6.18
CA HIS A 143 11.21 13.96 -6.10
C HIS A 143 10.01 13.94 -5.14
N LEU A 144 9.92 14.87 -4.18
CA LEU A 144 8.81 14.93 -3.21
C LEU A 144 7.72 15.94 -3.60
N ALA A 145 8.02 16.94 -4.44
CA ALA A 145 6.99 17.84 -4.98
C ALA A 145 5.90 17.09 -5.77
N ASP A 146 6.28 16.00 -6.44
CA ASP A 146 5.35 15.15 -7.19
C ASP A 146 4.33 14.42 -6.29
N ILE A 147 4.68 14.13 -5.02
CA ILE A 147 3.78 13.48 -4.05
C ILE A 147 2.74 14.48 -3.51
N LEU A 148 3.16 15.73 -3.29
CA LEU A 148 2.26 16.79 -2.79
C LEU A 148 1.26 17.25 -3.87
N ASP A 149 1.66 17.24 -5.14
CA ASP A 149 0.80 17.62 -6.25
C ASP A 149 -0.17 16.50 -6.69
N ALA A 150 0.16 15.22 -6.43
CA ALA A 150 -0.77 14.10 -6.66
C ALA A 150 -2.04 14.14 -5.79
N ASN A 151 -2.01 14.85 -4.66
CA ASN A 151 -3.15 15.02 -3.75
C ASN A 151 -4.00 16.27 -4.02
N LYS A 152 -3.64 17.11 -5.00
CA LYS A 152 -4.43 18.29 -5.36
C LYS A 152 -5.42 17.94 -6.49
N GLU A 153 -6.72 18.01 -6.21
CA GLU A 153 -7.82 17.80 -7.18
C GLU A 153 -7.87 18.80 -8.35
N LYS A 154 -6.92 19.74 -8.47
CA LYS A 154 -6.88 20.72 -9.56
C LYS A 154 -5.82 20.35 -10.60
N PRO A 155 -6.14 20.35 -11.90
CA PRO A 155 -5.17 20.14 -12.95
C PRO A 155 -4.25 21.36 -13.02
N VAL A 156 -3.09 21.28 -12.40
CA VAL A 156 -2.04 22.29 -12.56
C VAL A 156 -1.31 21.97 -13.87
N LYS A 157 -1.13 23.00 -14.73
CA LYS A 157 -0.37 22.90 -15.98
C LYS A 157 0.99 22.24 -15.74
N PRO A 158 1.51 21.41 -16.67
CA PRO A 158 2.77 20.72 -16.48
C PRO A 158 3.89 21.76 -16.30
N LYS A 159 4.39 21.90 -15.07
CA LYS A 159 5.59 22.67 -14.81
C LYS A 159 6.74 21.89 -15.44
N LYS A 160 7.54 22.52 -16.29
CA LYS A 160 8.75 21.93 -16.89
C LYS A 160 9.59 21.32 -15.77
N HIS A 161 9.74 19.99 -15.77
CA HIS A 161 10.57 19.27 -14.79
C HIS A 161 11.94 19.95 -14.70
N ARG A 162 12.27 20.51 -13.54
CA ARG A 162 13.65 20.89 -13.22
C ARG A 162 14.35 19.60 -12.84
N PHE A 163 14.99 18.95 -13.81
CA PHE A 163 15.69 17.68 -13.60
C PHE A 163 16.82 17.89 -12.60
N CYS A 164 16.66 17.39 -11.37
CA CYS A 164 17.77 17.32 -10.44
C CYS A 164 18.89 16.44 -11.02
N ARG A 165 20.11 16.52 -10.47
CA ARG A 165 21.24 15.73 -10.97
C ARG A 165 20.93 14.22 -10.96
N LEU A 166 20.17 13.74 -9.96
CA LEU A 166 19.76 12.34 -9.88
C LEU A 166 18.80 11.94 -11.03
N CYS A 167 17.87 12.82 -11.44
CA CYS A 167 17.04 12.62 -12.63
C CYS A 167 17.86 12.61 -13.93
N LEU A 168 18.84 13.50 -14.08
CA LEU A 168 19.72 13.52 -15.26
C LEU A 168 20.54 12.24 -15.40
N ILE A 169 21.01 11.70 -14.27
CA ILE A 169 21.67 10.39 -14.21
C ILE A 169 20.67 9.30 -14.60
N ARG A 170 19.43 9.37 -14.11
CA ARG A 170 18.39 8.41 -14.48
C ARG A 170 18.08 8.40 -15.97
N ASP A 171 18.01 9.57 -16.60
CA ASP A 171 17.81 9.68 -18.05
C ASP A 171 18.99 9.09 -18.82
N SER A 172 20.22 9.34 -18.37
CA SER A 172 21.43 8.74 -18.95
C SER A 172 21.43 7.21 -18.80
N LEU A 173 21.01 6.69 -17.64
CA LEU A 173 20.84 5.25 -17.40
C LEU A 173 19.78 4.65 -18.31
N ASN A 174 18.63 5.30 -18.47
CA ASN A 174 17.57 4.84 -19.37
C ASN A 174 18.07 4.78 -20.82
N GLN A 175 18.83 5.78 -21.27
CA GLN A 175 19.44 5.76 -22.61
C GLN A 175 20.46 4.62 -22.75
N PHE A 176 21.30 4.41 -21.75
CA PHE A 176 22.29 3.33 -21.74
C PHE A 176 21.63 1.94 -21.73
N GLU A 177 20.58 1.77 -20.92
CA GLU A 177 19.75 0.56 -20.86
C GLU A 177 19.10 0.28 -22.22
N CYS A 178 18.59 1.28 -22.94
CA CYS A 178 18.00 1.10 -24.28
C CYS A 178 19.02 0.71 -25.36
N LEU A 179 20.32 0.96 -25.16
CA LEU A 179 21.36 0.49 -26.08
C LEU A 179 21.71 -0.99 -25.85
N LEU A 180 21.47 -1.49 -24.63
CA LEU A 180 21.83 -2.84 -24.19
C LEU A 180 20.63 -3.81 -24.18
N PHE A 181 19.41 -3.30 -24.01
CA PHE A 181 18.18 -4.09 -23.96
C PHE A 181 17.17 -3.62 -25.01
N ALA A 182 16.29 -4.52 -25.43
CA ALA A 182 15.19 -4.24 -26.35
C ALA A 182 14.05 -3.46 -25.64
N LYS A 183 14.36 -2.24 -25.20
CA LYS A 183 13.46 -1.34 -24.46
C LYS A 183 13.06 -0.15 -25.35
N LYS A 184 11.77 0.19 -25.38
CA LYS A 184 11.27 1.43 -25.99
C LYS A 184 10.86 2.41 -24.88
N LEU A 185 11.22 3.68 -25.03
CA LEU A 185 10.81 4.75 -24.13
C LEU A 185 9.50 5.36 -24.67
N ASP A 186 8.41 5.32 -23.90
CA ASP A 186 7.18 6.06 -24.21
C ASP A 186 7.38 7.57 -23.96
N GLU A 187 6.53 8.43 -24.56
CA GLU A 187 6.56 9.91 -24.39
C GLU A 187 6.44 10.39 -22.93
N LYS A 188 6.08 9.49 -22.00
CA LYS A 188 5.99 9.73 -20.55
C LYS A 188 7.11 9.08 -19.73
N ALA A 189 8.15 8.52 -20.38
CA ALA A 189 9.27 7.81 -19.75
C ALA A 189 8.88 6.62 -18.84
N THR A 190 7.62 6.16 -18.88
CA THR A 190 7.16 4.94 -18.23
C THR A 190 7.47 3.76 -19.15
N ALA A 191 8.33 2.84 -18.70
CA ALA A 191 8.77 1.70 -19.50
C ALA A 191 7.62 0.73 -19.80
N THR A 192 7.55 0.28 -21.06
CA THR A 192 6.74 -0.86 -21.50
C THR A 192 7.65 -2.01 -21.94
N GLU A 193 7.24 -3.23 -21.55
CA GLU A 193 7.71 -4.58 -21.92
C GLU A 193 9.07 -4.71 -22.65
N GLY A 194 10.10 -5.23 -21.96
CA GLY A 194 11.38 -5.58 -22.60
C GLY A 194 12.60 -5.80 -21.71
N LEU A 195 12.44 -6.01 -20.39
CA LEU A 195 13.54 -5.96 -19.40
C LEU A 195 14.65 -7.02 -19.55
N GLU A 196 14.44 -8.11 -20.30
CA GLU A 196 15.42 -9.21 -20.37
C GLU A 196 15.97 -9.49 -21.77
N ASN A 197 15.36 -8.94 -22.83
CA ASN A 197 15.81 -9.23 -24.19
C ASN A 197 16.99 -8.32 -24.57
N PRO A 198 18.06 -8.84 -25.17
CA PRO A 198 19.17 -8.02 -25.66
C PRO A 198 18.69 -7.05 -26.74
N SER A 199 19.37 -5.90 -26.85
CA SER A 199 19.13 -4.97 -27.95
C SER A 199 19.34 -5.63 -29.32
N MET A 200 18.81 -5.01 -30.36
CA MET A 200 18.96 -5.49 -31.73
C MET A 200 20.45 -5.66 -32.09
N GLU A 201 21.26 -4.69 -31.71
CA GLU A 201 22.69 -4.60 -32.00
C GLU A 201 23.46 -5.75 -31.33
N ILE A 202 23.16 -6.04 -30.06
CA ILE A 202 23.74 -7.20 -29.36
C ILE A 202 23.28 -8.52 -29.98
N SER A 203 22.00 -8.61 -30.36
CA SER A 203 21.45 -9.81 -31.02
C SER A 203 22.12 -10.07 -32.36
N LEU A 204 22.39 -9.00 -33.13
CA LEU A 204 23.11 -9.05 -34.39
C LEU A 204 24.56 -9.54 -34.19
N ILE A 205 25.29 -9.00 -33.21
CA ILE A 205 26.64 -9.48 -32.87
C ILE A 205 26.60 -10.98 -32.49
N LYS A 206 25.65 -11.38 -31.64
CA LYS A 206 25.49 -12.77 -31.20
C LYS A 206 25.25 -13.71 -32.39
N SER A 207 24.34 -13.36 -33.31
CA SER A 207 24.06 -14.17 -34.51
C SER A 207 25.27 -14.27 -35.45
N ILE A 208 25.97 -13.16 -35.70
CA ILE A 208 27.14 -13.18 -36.58
C ILE A 208 28.27 -14.00 -35.96
N PHE A 209 28.61 -13.77 -34.69
CA PHE A 209 29.67 -14.52 -34.03
C PHE A 209 29.34 -16.00 -33.92
N ALA A 210 28.08 -16.36 -33.62
CA ALA A 210 27.66 -17.77 -33.62
C ALA A 210 27.82 -18.42 -35.00
N PHE A 211 27.45 -17.73 -36.07
CA PHE A 211 27.61 -18.22 -37.45
C PHE A 211 29.08 -18.39 -37.83
N LEU A 212 29.91 -17.37 -37.61
CA LEU A 212 31.32 -17.41 -38.02
C LEU A 212 32.12 -18.43 -37.21
N ARG A 213 31.87 -18.55 -35.90
CA ARG A 213 32.52 -19.57 -35.05
C ARG A 213 32.19 -21.01 -35.45
N SER A 214 31.10 -21.24 -36.19
CA SER A 214 30.76 -22.57 -36.71
C SER A 214 31.64 -23.02 -37.88
N LYS A 215 32.36 -22.10 -38.52
CA LYS A 215 33.21 -22.36 -39.69
C LYS A 215 34.65 -22.62 -39.24
N GLN A 216 35.34 -23.54 -39.93
CA GLN A 216 36.73 -23.89 -39.61
C GLN A 216 37.70 -22.73 -39.86
N ASP A 217 37.48 -21.96 -40.93
CA ASP A 217 38.29 -20.80 -41.33
C ASP A 217 38.39 -19.69 -40.24
N PHE A 218 37.56 -19.74 -39.19
CA PHE A 218 37.51 -18.73 -38.12
C PHE A 218 37.90 -19.29 -36.74
N SER A 219 38.66 -20.38 -36.68
CA SER A 219 39.07 -21.00 -35.42
C SER A 219 39.90 -20.09 -34.52
N GLU A 220 40.72 -19.21 -35.11
CA GLU A 220 41.62 -18.30 -34.39
C GLU A 220 40.88 -17.26 -33.54
N TRP A 221 39.75 -16.73 -34.03
CA TRP A 221 38.97 -15.71 -33.32
C TRP A 221 37.96 -16.29 -32.32
N LYS A 222 37.90 -17.61 -32.10
CA LYS A 222 36.87 -18.23 -31.26
C LYS A 222 36.90 -17.76 -29.80
N GLU A 223 38.10 -17.67 -29.22
CA GLU A 223 38.29 -17.23 -27.84
C GLU A 223 38.02 -15.73 -27.71
N GLU A 224 38.50 -14.93 -28.66
CA GLU A 224 38.27 -13.48 -28.69
C GLU A 224 36.77 -13.16 -28.83
N CYS A 225 36.06 -13.84 -29.73
CA CYS A 225 34.61 -13.71 -29.88
C CYS A 225 33.88 -14.03 -28.57
N GLN A 226 34.28 -15.10 -27.87
CA GLN A 226 33.66 -15.46 -26.60
C GLN A 226 33.90 -14.36 -25.57
N SER A 227 35.14 -13.88 -25.44
CA SER A 227 35.48 -12.80 -24.51
C SER A 227 34.72 -11.50 -24.80
N LYS A 228 34.49 -11.14 -26.07
CA LYS A 228 33.69 -9.94 -26.44
C LYS A 228 32.19 -10.16 -26.19
N LEU A 229 31.67 -11.39 -26.31
CA LEU A 229 30.29 -11.72 -25.92
C LEU A 229 30.11 -11.65 -24.40
N ASP A 230 31.09 -12.15 -23.64
CA ASP A 230 31.11 -12.07 -22.18
C ASP A 230 31.16 -10.60 -21.74
N LEU A 231 31.95 -9.76 -22.43
CA LEU A 231 31.97 -8.31 -22.21
C LEU A 231 30.59 -7.66 -22.42
N LEU A 232 29.87 -8.00 -23.49
CA LEU A 232 28.52 -7.48 -23.72
C LEU A 232 27.53 -7.92 -22.63
N SER A 233 27.63 -9.17 -22.16
CA SER A 233 26.81 -9.66 -21.04
C SER A 233 27.15 -8.92 -19.74
N CYS A 234 28.44 -8.72 -19.48
CA CYS A 234 28.93 -8.01 -18.31
C CYS A 234 28.46 -6.54 -18.33
N LEU A 235 28.45 -5.86 -19.50
CA LEU A 235 27.87 -4.52 -19.65
C LEU A 235 26.34 -4.49 -19.40
N GLN A 236 25.62 -5.54 -19.79
CA GLN A 236 24.19 -5.69 -19.49
C GLN A 236 23.93 -5.82 -17.98
N ASP A 237 24.83 -6.48 -17.24
CA ASP A 237 24.73 -6.57 -15.79
C ASP A 237 25.21 -5.28 -15.10
N LEU A 238 26.22 -4.60 -15.65
CA LEU A 238 26.70 -3.30 -15.17
C LEU A 238 25.55 -2.29 -15.06
N VAL A 239 24.73 -2.14 -16.11
CA VAL A 239 23.61 -1.19 -16.06
C VAL A 239 22.55 -1.59 -15.04
N LYS A 240 22.32 -2.90 -14.81
CA LYS A 240 21.40 -3.35 -13.75
C LYS A 240 21.94 -3.02 -12.36
N PHE A 241 23.23 -3.23 -12.12
CA PHE A 241 23.86 -2.85 -10.86
C PHE A 241 23.89 -1.33 -10.67
N GLN A 242 24.13 -0.57 -11.73
CA GLN A 242 24.02 0.89 -11.71
C GLN A 242 22.61 1.36 -11.37
N ILE A 243 21.57 0.78 -11.98
CA ILE A 243 20.17 1.09 -11.66
C ILE A 243 19.87 0.76 -10.19
N LYS A 244 20.30 -0.41 -9.70
CA LYS A 244 20.11 -0.81 -8.31
C LYS A 244 20.78 0.18 -7.35
N TYR A 245 22.05 0.51 -7.58
CA TYR A 245 22.76 1.49 -6.75
C TYR A 245 22.11 2.87 -6.79
N TRP A 246 21.67 3.34 -7.96
CA TRP A 246 20.93 4.60 -8.09
C TRP A 246 19.64 4.62 -7.25
N ILE A 247 18.88 3.52 -7.23
CA ILE A 247 17.67 3.38 -6.40
C ILE A 247 18.02 3.49 -4.91
N GLU A 248 19.07 2.81 -4.47
CA GLU A 248 19.51 2.89 -3.07
C GLU A 248 19.99 4.29 -2.69
N VAL A 249 20.67 5.00 -3.60
CA VAL A 249 21.02 6.42 -3.40
C VAL A 249 19.76 7.28 -3.25
N GLU A 250 18.73 7.04 -4.07
CA GLU A 250 17.45 7.75 -3.96
C GLU A 250 16.78 7.51 -2.60
N TYR A 251 16.74 6.26 -2.13
CA TYR A 251 16.21 5.93 -0.80
C TYR A 251 17.01 6.56 0.33
N MET A 252 18.34 6.58 0.21
CA MET A 252 19.19 7.26 1.19
C MET A 252 18.86 8.75 1.27
N VAL A 253 18.75 9.44 0.14
CA VAL A 253 18.37 10.86 0.11
C VAL A 253 17.00 11.09 0.78
N LYS A 254 16.01 10.24 0.51
CA LYS A 254 14.70 10.29 1.19
C LYS A 254 14.83 10.09 2.70
N ALA A 255 15.67 9.16 3.14
CA ALA A 255 15.92 8.93 4.56
C ALA A 255 16.62 10.12 5.25
N PHE A 256 17.51 10.83 4.55
CA PHE A 256 18.09 12.09 5.04
C PHE A 256 17.01 13.17 5.20
N ASP A 257 16.09 13.31 4.24
CA ASP A 257 14.97 14.24 4.34
C ASP A 257 14.04 13.90 5.51
N GLU A 258 13.67 12.62 5.68
CA GLU A 258 12.87 12.15 6.80
C GLU A 258 13.51 12.46 8.15
N LEU A 259 14.83 12.32 8.28
CA LEU A 259 15.56 12.71 9.48
C LEU A 259 15.48 14.21 9.76
N GLU A 260 15.58 15.05 8.73
CA GLU A 260 15.43 16.49 8.89
C GLU A 260 13.98 16.85 9.27
N MET A 261 12.99 16.23 8.62
CA MET A 261 11.58 16.38 8.99
C MET A 261 11.30 15.97 10.43
N CYS A 262 11.96 14.93 10.96
CA CYS A 262 11.82 14.50 12.35
C CYS A 262 12.35 15.54 13.37
N LYS A 263 13.25 16.43 12.95
CA LYS A 263 13.79 17.51 13.80
C LYS A 263 12.96 18.79 13.70
N MET A 264 12.11 18.91 12.68
CA MET A 264 11.26 20.07 12.49
C MET A 264 10.31 20.25 13.68
N ARG A 265 10.13 21.50 14.08
CA ARG A 265 9.17 21.91 15.09
C ARG A 265 8.00 22.61 14.41
N ILE A 266 6.86 22.61 15.08
CA ILE A 266 5.73 23.43 14.68
C ILE A 266 6.16 24.90 14.77
N LEU A 267 6.06 25.60 13.65
CA LEU A 267 6.34 27.02 13.51
C LEU A 267 5.04 27.77 13.23
N LEU A 268 4.99 29.03 13.63
CA LEU A 268 3.92 29.94 13.24
C LEU A 268 4.25 30.54 11.87
N THR A 269 3.24 30.65 11.01
CA THR A 269 3.32 31.44 9.77
C THR A 269 2.15 32.42 9.71
N ASP A 270 2.40 33.57 9.10
CA ASP A 270 1.37 34.58 8.80
C ASP A 270 0.84 34.41 7.36
N ASP A 271 1.50 33.59 6.54
CA ASP A 271 1.14 33.34 5.14
C ASP A 271 0.30 32.05 5.02
N PRO A 272 -0.98 32.15 4.58
CA PRO A 272 -1.82 30.98 4.31
C PRO A 272 -1.25 30.02 3.26
N GLU A 273 -0.39 30.48 2.34
CA GLU A 273 0.22 29.62 1.31
C GLU A 273 1.31 28.70 1.87
N GLU A 274 1.90 29.05 3.03
CA GLU A 274 2.93 28.25 3.69
C GLU A 274 2.38 27.23 4.70
N GLN A 275 1.06 27.15 4.84
CA GLN A 275 0.41 26.28 5.82
C GLN A 275 0.73 24.80 5.56
N SER A 276 1.15 24.09 6.61
CA SER A 276 1.47 22.67 6.57
C SER A 276 1.33 22.04 7.96
N ASN A 277 1.55 20.73 8.07
CA ASN A 277 1.56 20.03 9.37
C ASN A 277 2.56 20.62 10.38
N TYR A 278 3.61 21.30 9.90
CA TYR A 278 4.66 21.91 10.72
C TYR A 278 4.64 23.45 10.68
N ARG A 279 3.73 24.06 9.91
CA ARG A 279 3.54 25.52 9.83
C ARG A 279 2.07 25.86 9.98
N ILE A 280 1.69 26.39 11.12
CA ILE A 280 0.29 26.71 11.43
C ILE A 280 0.09 28.22 11.50
N LEU A 281 -1.13 28.65 11.19
CA LEU A 281 -1.50 30.06 11.36
C LEU A 281 -1.66 30.40 12.84
N ALA A 282 -1.36 31.64 13.22
CA ALA A 282 -1.50 32.09 14.60
C ALA A 282 -2.93 31.89 15.16
N CYS A 283 -3.96 32.02 14.32
CA CYS A 283 -5.36 31.81 14.71
C CYS A 283 -5.72 30.34 15.01
N GLN A 284 -4.91 29.38 14.57
CA GLN A 284 -5.16 27.94 14.76
C GLN A 284 -4.42 27.37 15.98
N LEU A 285 -3.63 28.18 16.66
CA LEU A 285 -2.76 27.72 17.74
C LEU A 285 -3.55 27.08 18.88
N ASP A 286 -4.66 27.71 19.30
CA ASP A 286 -5.48 27.22 20.42
C ASP A 286 -6.17 25.89 20.09
N GLU A 287 -6.73 25.78 18.88
CA GLU A 287 -7.36 24.54 18.38
C GLU A 287 -6.34 23.40 18.28
N GLN A 288 -5.15 23.68 17.73
CA GLN A 288 -4.08 22.69 17.62
C GLN A 288 -3.58 22.25 19.01
N LEU A 289 -3.51 23.16 19.97
CA LEU A 289 -3.12 22.86 21.34
C LEU A 289 -4.14 21.93 22.01
N GLU A 290 -5.43 22.24 21.91
CA GLU A 290 -6.51 21.43 22.47
C GLU A 290 -6.53 20.03 21.84
N PHE A 291 -6.41 19.95 20.52
CA PHE A 291 -6.30 18.68 19.79
C PHE A 291 -5.11 17.83 20.26
N ASN A 292 -3.93 18.45 20.42
CA ASN A 292 -2.74 17.76 20.91
C ASN A 292 -2.90 17.26 22.36
N GLN A 293 -3.55 18.05 23.23
CA GLN A 293 -3.84 17.65 24.61
C GLN A 293 -4.81 16.46 24.67
N TYR A 294 -5.87 16.49 23.87
CA TYR A 294 -6.81 15.38 23.74
C TYR A 294 -6.12 14.09 23.26
N ASN A 295 -5.26 14.20 22.23
CA ASN A 295 -4.48 13.08 21.72
C ASN A 295 -3.51 12.51 22.75
N LEU A 296 -2.87 13.37 23.54
CA LEU A 296 -1.99 12.96 24.63
C LEU A 296 -2.77 12.14 25.67
N GLN A 297 -3.91 12.65 26.13
CA GLN A 297 -4.74 11.96 27.12
C GLN A 297 -5.23 10.60 26.61
N THR A 298 -5.71 10.54 25.37
CA THR A 298 -6.18 9.30 24.74
C THR A 298 -5.05 8.29 24.55
N SER A 299 -3.87 8.75 24.14
CA SER A 299 -2.70 7.90 23.94
C SER A 299 -2.16 7.35 25.26
N GLN A 300 -2.12 8.16 26.32
CA GLN A 300 -1.71 7.72 27.67
C GLN A 300 -2.66 6.65 28.24
N LEU A 301 -3.96 6.82 27.99
CA LEU A 301 -4.99 5.87 28.35
C LEU A 301 -4.77 4.52 27.64
N ASN A 302 -4.59 4.57 26.31
CA ASN A 302 -4.31 3.40 25.50
C ASN A 302 -2.99 2.70 25.90
N PHE A 303 -1.94 3.47 26.18
CA PHE A 303 -0.66 2.92 26.65
C PHE A 303 -0.83 2.15 27.96
N THR A 304 -1.54 2.72 28.93
CA THR A 304 -1.80 2.09 30.23
C THR A 304 -2.64 0.81 30.08
N ARG A 305 -3.64 0.82 29.19
CA ARG A 305 -4.42 -0.36 28.81
C ARG A 305 -3.54 -1.48 28.27
N LEU A 306 -2.68 -1.16 27.30
CA LEU A 306 -1.78 -2.12 26.68
C LEU A 306 -0.75 -2.67 27.67
N CYS A 307 -0.22 -1.83 28.57
CA CYS A 307 0.66 -2.27 29.65
C CYS A 307 -0.04 -3.24 30.61
N GLY A 308 -1.29 -2.96 31.01
CA GLY A 308 -2.10 -3.86 31.84
C GLY A 308 -2.30 -5.22 31.17
N ARG A 309 -2.67 -5.22 29.89
CA ARG A 309 -2.83 -6.44 29.08
C ARG A 309 -1.52 -7.22 28.95
N LEU A 310 -0.41 -6.54 28.69
CA LEU A 310 0.91 -7.16 28.59
C LEU A 310 1.31 -7.82 29.91
N LYS A 311 1.07 -7.15 31.05
CA LYS A 311 1.32 -7.74 32.38
C LYS A 311 0.49 -9.01 32.55
N TYR A 312 -0.81 -8.97 32.26
CA TYR A 312 -1.66 -10.17 32.36
C TYR A 312 -1.17 -11.31 31.46
N LEU A 313 -0.80 -11.03 30.20
CA LEU A 313 -0.25 -12.04 29.29
C LEU A 313 1.07 -12.64 29.79
N LYS A 314 1.94 -11.83 30.42
CA LYS A 314 3.16 -12.33 31.05
C LYS A 314 2.85 -13.26 32.23
N HIS A 315 1.89 -12.89 33.08
CA HIS A 315 1.46 -13.75 34.20
C HIS A 315 0.82 -15.06 33.71
N LEU A 316 0.00 -15.02 32.65
CA LEU A 316 -0.55 -16.22 32.00
C LEU A 316 0.52 -17.13 31.40
N LYS A 317 1.60 -16.54 30.85
CA LYS A 317 2.72 -17.32 30.31
C LYS A 317 3.46 -18.07 31.43
N GLU A 318 3.59 -17.45 32.60
CA GLU A 318 4.24 -18.04 33.78
C GLU A 318 3.34 -19.07 34.48
N ASP A 319 2.02 -18.88 34.47
CA ASP A 319 1.04 -19.78 35.06
C ASP A 319 -0.17 -19.97 34.12
N SER A 320 -0.16 -21.07 33.38
CA SER A 320 -1.10 -21.40 32.30
C SER A 320 -2.44 -21.96 32.79
N SER A 321 -2.64 -22.04 34.11
CA SER A 321 -3.87 -22.53 34.70
C SER A 321 -5.01 -21.51 34.54
N ASP A 322 -6.18 -21.98 34.08
CA ASP A 322 -7.40 -21.16 34.02
C ASP A 322 -7.88 -20.85 35.44
N LYS A 323 -7.38 -19.75 36.01
CA LYS A 323 -7.69 -19.40 37.40
C LYS A 323 -9.14 -18.92 37.51
N PRO A 324 -9.89 -19.38 38.53
CA PRO A 324 -11.22 -18.85 38.80
C PRO A 324 -11.14 -17.37 39.20
N CYS A 325 -12.29 -16.69 39.20
CA CYS A 325 -12.36 -15.34 39.78
C CYS A 325 -11.85 -15.36 41.24
N PRO A 326 -10.93 -14.47 41.64
CA PRO A 326 -10.36 -14.48 42.98
C PRO A 326 -11.37 -14.15 44.10
N ILE A 327 -12.55 -13.62 43.76
CA ILE A 327 -13.58 -13.24 44.72
C ILE A 327 -14.62 -14.35 44.90
N CYS A 328 -15.30 -14.76 43.82
CA CYS A 328 -16.38 -15.76 43.89
C CYS A 328 -15.93 -17.17 43.54
N GLN A 329 -14.67 -17.36 43.12
CA GLN A 329 -14.09 -18.63 42.72
C GLN A 329 -14.80 -19.34 41.54
N THR A 330 -15.64 -18.65 40.79
CA THR A 330 -16.26 -19.21 39.57
C THR A 330 -15.31 -19.13 38.37
N GLN A 331 -15.34 -20.17 37.53
CA GLN A 331 -14.64 -20.22 36.24
C GLN A 331 -15.57 -19.92 35.06
N ASP A 332 -16.88 -19.92 35.29
CA ASP A 332 -17.91 -19.90 34.23
C ASP A 332 -18.29 -18.50 33.74
N ASP A 333 -17.76 -17.43 34.35
CA ASP A 333 -18.14 -16.07 33.93
C ASP A 333 -17.46 -15.71 32.60
N VAL A 334 -18.30 -15.40 31.62
CA VAL A 334 -17.96 -15.09 30.23
C VAL A 334 -17.16 -13.79 30.14
N ARG A 335 -17.46 -12.84 31.05
CA ARG A 335 -16.84 -11.52 31.08
C ARG A 335 -16.01 -11.37 32.33
N TYR A 336 -14.77 -10.97 32.14
CA TYR A 336 -13.87 -10.57 33.21
C TYR A 336 -13.37 -9.16 32.99
N VAL A 337 -13.04 -8.51 34.09
CA VAL A 337 -12.54 -7.14 34.10
C VAL A 337 -11.14 -7.17 34.67
N MET A 338 -10.22 -6.65 33.87
CA MET A 338 -8.81 -6.53 34.20
C MET A 338 -8.53 -5.11 34.72
N MET A 339 -7.87 -5.05 35.86
CA MET A 339 -7.42 -3.84 36.53
C MET A 339 -6.08 -3.37 35.95
N VAL A 340 -5.66 -2.13 36.22
CA VAL A 340 -4.37 -1.57 35.74
C VAL A 340 -3.16 -2.39 36.22
N CYS A 341 -3.28 -3.04 37.37
CA CYS A 341 -2.27 -3.94 37.92
C CYS A 341 -2.15 -5.29 37.18
N GLY A 342 -3.05 -5.60 36.25
CA GLY A 342 -3.09 -6.87 35.51
C GLY A 342 -3.91 -7.98 36.19
N HIS A 343 -4.39 -7.77 37.42
CA HIS A 343 -5.32 -8.66 38.09
C HIS A 343 -6.72 -8.59 37.46
N PHE A 344 -7.43 -9.72 37.43
CA PHE A 344 -8.78 -9.79 36.89
C PHE A 344 -9.81 -10.23 37.92
N VAL A 345 -11.06 -9.80 37.72
CA VAL A 345 -12.25 -10.22 38.47
C VAL A 345 -13.38 -10.53 37.48
N CYS A 346 -14.36 -11.36 37.85
CA CYS A 346 -15.51 -11.57 36.98
C CYS A 346 -16.46 -10.37 37.00
N GLN A 347 -17.30 -10.24 35.98
CA GLN A 347 -18.27 -9.14 35.85
C GLN A 347 -19.22 -9.10 37.06
N HIS A 348 -19.71 -10.26 37.51
CA HIS A 348 -20.60 -10.34 38.67
C HIS A 348 -19.97 -9.78 39.96
N CYS A 349 -18.69 -10.09 40.21
CA CYS A 349 -17.97 -9.58 41.36
C CYS A 349 -17.66 -8.09 41.24
N LEU A 350 -17.37 -7.60 40.03
CA LEU A 350 -17.25 -6.16 39.81
C LEU A 350 -18.54 -5.42 40.15
N ASP A 351 -19.68 -5.90 39.64
CA ASP A 351 -20.98 -5.26 39.89
C ASP A 351 -21.34 -5.30 41.38
N SER A 352 -21.01 -6.39 42.07
CA SER A 352 -21.16 -6.50 43.53
C SER A 352 -20.31 -5.47 44.29
N MET A 353 -19.07 -5.25 43.86
CA MET A 353 -18.20 -4.21 44.43
C MET A 353 -18.75 -2.80 44.17
N ARG A 354 -19.27 -2.55 42.97
CA ARG A 354 -19.89 -1.26 42.59
C ARG A 354 -21.16 -0.97 43.39
N ARG A 355 -21.98 -1.98 43.70
CA ARG A 355 -23.17 -1.80 44.55
C ARG A 355 -22.80 -1.39 45.98
N LYS A 356 -21.71 -1.92 46.53
CA LYS A 356 -21.27 -1.59 47.90
C LYS A 356 -20.58 -0.23 48.02
N ASN A 357 -19.80 0.16 47.00
CA ASN A 357 -18.99 1.38 47.05
C ASN A 357 -19.54 2.54 46.19
N GLY A 358 -20.66 2.34 45.48
CA GLY A 358 -21.20 3.27 44.48
C GLY A 358 -20.55 3.13 43.09
N ARG A 359 -21.21 3.65 42.03
CA ARG A 359 -20.74 3.58 40.63
C ARG A 359 -19.31 4.15 40.45
N ALA A 360 -18.89 5.11 41.29
CA ALA A 360 -17.56 5.74 41.29
C ALA A 360 -16.52 5.03 42.19
N GLY A 361 -16.91 4.00 42.97
CA GLY A 361 -16.14 3.53 44.12
C GLY A 361 -15.30 2.26 43.94
N VAL A 362 -15.18 1.73 42.72
CA VAL A 362 -14.29 0.58 42.44
C VAL A 362 -13.04 1.06 41.72
N THR A 363 -12.19 1.76 42.48
CA THR A 363 -10.86 2.14 42.02
C THR A 363 -9.79 1.20 42.53
N LYS A 364 -9.98 0.46 43.63
CA LYS A 364 -8.92 -0.38 44.19
C LYS A 364 -9.03 -1.83 43.76
N CYS A 365 -7.92 -2.40 43.32
CA CYS A 365 -7.83 -3.83 43.04
C CYS A 365 -8.07 -4.64 44.33
N PRO A 366 -8.93 -5.66 44.32
CA PRO A 366 -9.19 -6.48 45.51
C PRO A 366 -8.00 -7.36 45.92
N LEU A 367 -7.09 -7.67 44.98
CA LEU A 367 -5.92 -8.51 45.23
C LEU A 367 -4.72 -7.71 45.75
N CYS A 368 -4.37 -6.61 45.11
CA CYS A 368 -3.17 -5.83 45.45
C CYS A 368 -3.44 -4.42 45.98
N ARG A 369 -4.70 -3.99 46.06
CA ARG A 369 -5.14 -2.65 46.52
C ARG A 369 -4.63 -1.47 45.70
N GLN A 370 -3.94 -1.71 44.58
CA GLN A 370 -3.52 -0.67 43.66
C GLN A 370 -4.73 0.03 43.04
N ASP A 371 -4.66 1.37 42.95
CA ASP A 371 -5.66 2.17 42.25
C ASP A 371 -5.66 1.87 40.74
N SER A 372 -6.86 1.72 40.22
CA SER A 372 -7.25 1.37 38.87
C SER A 372 -8.39 2.31 38.50
N PRO A 373 -8.07 3.58 38.17
CA PRO A 373 -9.06 4.59 37.80
C PRO A 373 -9.86 4.18 36.55
N GLN A 374 -9.36 3.20 35.80
CA GLN A 374 -10.03 2.61 34.65
C GLN A 374 -9.97 1.09 34.69
N LEU A 375 -11.01 0.49 34.13
CA LEU A 375 -11.26 -0.94 34.11
C LEU A 375 -11.32 -1.42 32.68
N TYR A 376 -10.70 -2.56 32.39
CA TYR A 376 -10.64 -3.13 31.05
C TYR A 376 -11.47 -4.40 30.97
N TYR A 377 -12.55 -4.39 30.22
CA TYR A 377 -13.40 -5.55 30.01
C TYR A 377 -12.77 -6.47 28.97
N SER A 378 -12.82 -7.77 29.23
CA SER A 378 -12.36 -8.82 28.34
C SER A 378 -13.28 -10.03 28.48
N VAL A 379 -13.36 -10.82 27.41
CA VAL A 379 -14.27 -11.96 27.32
C VAL A 379 -13.45 -13.23 27.28
N ARG A 380 -13.81 -14.25 28.08
CA ARG A 380 -13.19 -15.57 27.99
C ARG A 380 -13.66 -16.21 26.68
N PRO A 381 -12.74 -16.62 25.79
CA PRO A 381 -13.15 -17.41 24.64
C PRO A 381 -13.59 -18.78 25.16
N GLY A 382 -14.89 -19.01 25.35
CA GLY A 382 -15.33 -20.32 25.83
C GLY A 382 -16.81 -20.53 26.18
N VAL A 383 -17.60 -19.55 26.63
CA VAL A 383 -18.94 -19.87 27.20
C VAL A 383 -20.05 -18.92 26.74
N HIS A 384 -20.44 -19.06 25.47
CA HIS A 384 -21.80 -19.12 24.91
C HIS A 384 -21.68 -19.00 23.39
N LYS A 385 -22.34 -19.88 22.65
CA LYS A 385 -22.03 -20.25 21.26
C LYS A 385 -22.03 -19.09 20.24
N SER A 386 -21.02 -19.20 19.36
CA SER A 386 -21.12 -19.16 17.89
C SER A 386 -20.75 -17.90 17.11
N ILE A 387 -20.13 -16.88 17.73
CA ILE A 387 -19.51 -15.80 16.94
C ILE A 387 -18.01 -15.75 17.22
N ILE A 388 -17.24 -16.09 16.19
CA ILE A 388 -15.79 -16.04 16.16
C ILE A 388 -15.37 -14.59 15.89
N GLY A 389 -14.77 -13.94 16.89
CA GLY A 389 -14.21 -12.58 16.81
C GLY A 389 -14.77 -11.61 17.86
N ASP A 390 -14.02 -10.55 18.13
CA ASP A 390 -14.44 -9.44 18.99
C ASP A 390 -14.91 -8.28 18.10
N PHE A 391 -16.23 -8.08 18.02
CA PHE A 391 -16.86 -7.05 17.21
C PHE A 391 -17.72 -6.14 18.07
N SER A 392 -18.10 -4.97 17.54
CA SER A 392 -19.08 -4.12 18.22
C SER A 392 -20.40 -4.87 18.46
N THR A 393 -21.14 -4.45 19.48
CA THR A 393 -22.43 -5.06 19.85
C THR A 393 -23.38 -5.20 18.66
N LYS A 394 -23.46 -4.15 17.82
CA LYS A 394 -24.27 -4.15 16.60
C LYS A 394 -23.82 -5.22 15.59
N ILE A 395 -22.53 -5.29 15.28
CA ILE A 395 -21.99 -6.27 14.31
C ILE A 395 -22.17 -7.69 14.84
N ALA A 396 -21.93 -7.91 16.14
CA ALA A 396 -22.17 -9.20 16.78
C ALA A 396 -23.64 -9.61 16.64
N SER A 397 -24.60 -8.74 16.95
CA SER A 397 -26.03 -9.04 16.78
C SER A 397 -26.43 -9.30 15.32
N ILE A 398 -25.83 -8.61 14.35
CA ILE A 398 -26.05 -8.87 12.92
C ILE A 398 -25.61 -10.30 12.58
N VAL A 399 -24.39 -10.68 12.95
CA VAL A 399 -23.85 -12.02 12.66
C VAL A 399 -24.66 -13.10 13.37
N GLU A 400 -25.07 -12.86 14.61
CA GLU A 400 -25.92 -13.77 15.38
C GLU A 400 -27.24 -14.05 14.64
N LEU A 401 -27.88 -12.99 14.14
CA LEU A 401 -29.14 -13.13 13.42
C LEU A 401 -28.95 -13.82 12.07
N VAL A 402 -27.84 -13.58 11.36
CA VAL A 402 -27.51 -14.32 10.13
C VAL A 402 -27.37 -15.82 10.41
N LEU A 403 -26.63 -16.18 11.47
CA LEU A 403 -26.44 -17.58 11.86
C LEU A 403 -27.76 -18.24 12.26
N LYS A 404 -28.62 -17.51 12.98
CA LYS A 404 -29.96 -17.99 13.33
C LYS A 404 -30.82 -18.25 12.10
N ILE A 405 -30.90 -17.28 11.17
CA ILE A 405 -31.70 -17.40 9.93
C ILE A 405 -31.18 -18.57 9.08
N LYS A 406 -29.85 -18.68 8.92
CA LYS A 406 -29.23 -19.78 8.16
C LYS A 406 -29.47 -21.14 8.82
N GLY A 407 -29.46 -21.20 10.15
CA GLY A 407 -29.74 -22.42 10.92
C GLY A 407 -31.20 -22.84 10.86
N GLU A 408 -32.13 -21.90 10.70
CA GLU A 408 -33.56 -22.19 10.46
C GLU A 408 -33.78 -22.72 9.03
N ASN A 409 -33.11 -22.12 8.03
CA ASN A 409 -33.16 -22.57 6.64
C ASN A 409 -31.92 -22.12 5.86
N GLU A 410 -31.15 -23.09 5.35
CA GLU A 410 -29.89 -22.83 4.64
C GLU A 410 -30.07 -22.07 3.32
N GLN A 411 -31.28 -22.09 2.75
CA GLN A 411 -31.61 -21.42 1.47
C GLN A 411 -32.05 -19.96 1.66
N GLU A 412 -32.08 -19.46 2.90
CA GLU A 412 -32.42 -18.05 3.13
C GLU A 412 -31.29 -17.13 2.70
N LYS A 413 -31.69 -16.04 2.03
CA LYS A 413 -30.78 -15.05 1.48
C LYS A 413 -31.06 -13.68 2.07
N ILE A 414 -29.98 -12.99 2.44
CA ILE A 414 -30.02 -11.77 3.22
C ILE A 414 -29.31 -10.66 2.44
N ILE A 415 -29.94 -9.50 2.34
CA ILE A 415 -29.29 -8.29 1.82
C ILE A 415 -29.04 -7.34 2.97
N VAL A 416 -27.78 -6.92 3.11
CA VAL A 416 -27.34 -5.99 4.15
C VAL A 416 -27.01 -4.66 3.49
N PHE A 417 -27.78 -3.64 3.85
CA PHE A 417 -27.58 -2.27 3.40
C PHE A 417 -26.91 -1.41 4.46
N SER A 418 -25.99 -0.57 4.02
CA SER A 418 -25.46 0.54 4.82
C SER A 418 -25.07 1.72 3.92
N GLN A 419 -25.17 2.93 4.45
CA GLN A 419 -24.64 4.18 3.92
C GLN A 419 -23.12 4.26 4.10
N TRP A 420 -22.56 3.53 5.07
CA TRP A 420 -21.14 3.60 5.42
C TRP A 420 -20.37 2.42 4.82
N GLN A 421 -19.54 2.68 3.81
CA GLN A 421 -18.72 1.60 3.21
C GLN A 421 -17.82 0.91 4.24
N ALA A 422 -17.31 1.66 5.22
CA ALA A 422 -16.45 1.13 6.27
C ALA A 422 -17.14 0.03 7.08
N ILE A 423 -18.40 0.20 7.50
CA ILE A 423 -19.09 -0.83 8.31
C ILE A 423 -19.37 -2.09 7.50
N LEU A 424 -19.61 -1.98 6.19
CA LEU A 424 -19.76 -3.15 5.32
C LEU A 424 -18.47 -3.97 5.26
N ILE A 425 -17.29 -3.34 5.31
CA ILE A 425 -16.00 -4.04 5.38
C ILE A 425 -15.85 -4.77 6.72
N GLU A 426 -16.23 -4.14 7.82
CA GLU A 426 -16.21 -4.75 9.15
C GLU A 426 -17.15 -5.97 9.24
N ILE A 427 -18.37 -5.84 8.72
CA ILE A 427 -19.36 -6.92 8.64
C ILE A 427 -18.85 -8.04 7.73
N ALA A 428 -18.26 -7.72 6.57
CA ALA A 428 -17.65 -8.70 5.68
C ALA A 428 -16.60 -9.55 6.39
N ARG A 429 -15.71 -8.92 7.17
CA ARG A 429 -14.72 -9.64 7.97
C ARG A 429 -15.38 -10.54 9.00
N ALA A 430 -16.40 -10.03 9.70
CA ALA A 430 -17.11 -10.78 10.73
C ALA A 430 -17.83 -12.00 10.14
N LEU A 431 -18.49 -11.86 8.99
CA LEU A 431 -19.13 -12.97 8.27
C LEU A 431 -18.09 -14.01 7.83
N SER A 432 -16.96 -13.57 7.29
CA SER A 432 -15.86 -14.46 6.85
C SER A 432 -15.32 -15.30 8.00
N LEU A 433 -15.07 -14.69 9.16
CA LEU A 433 -14.55 -15.39 10.34
C LEU A 433 -15.55 -16.43 10.87
N ASN A 434 -16.84 -16.26 10.58
CA ASN A 434 -17.93 -17.14 10.99
C ASN A 434 -18.37 -18.12 9.89
N GLY A 435 -17.57 -18.28 8.82
CA GLY A 435 -17.83 -19.25 7.76
C GLY A 435 -19.07 -18.93 6.91
N ILE A 436 -19.54 -17.68 6.92
CA ILE A 436 -20.68 -17.24 6.13
C ILE A 436 -20.17 -16.69 4.80
N GLN A 437 -20.64 -17.29 3.70
CA GLN A 437 -20.29 -16.84 2.36
C GLN A 437 -21.12 -15.62 1.97
N PHE A 438 -20.44 -14.61 1.43
CA PHE A 438 -21.06 -13.37 1.03
C PHE A 438 -20.49 -12.81 -0.29
N ARG A 439 -21.16 -11.79 -0.82
CA ARG A 439 -20.66 -10.93 -1.92
C ARG A 439 -20.77 -9.47 -1.50
N ASN A 440 -19.80 -8.64 -1.90
CA ASN A 440 -19.73 -7.24 -1.51
C ASN A 440 -19.16 -6.29 -2.58
N LYS A 441 -18.66 -6.81 -3.72
CA LYS A 441 -18.15 -5.96 -4.82
C LYS A 441 -19.29 -5.36 -5.62
N CYS A 442 -20.47 -5.99 -5.57
CA CYS A 442 -21.67 -5.57 -6.28
C CYS A 442 -21.44 -5.51 -7.80
N THR A 443 -20.77 -6.52 -8.35
CA THR A 443 -20.60 -6.74 -9.79
C THR A 443 -21.75 -7.57 -10.36
N ASN A 444 -21.92 -7.61 -11.69
CA ASN A 444 -22.92 -8.49 -12.32
C ASN A 444 -22.76 -9.96 -11.88
N LYS A 445 -21.51 -10.43 -11.80
CA LYS A 445 -21.19 -11.77 -11.30
C LYS A 445 -21.62 -11.98 -9.85
N ASP A 446 -21.43 -10.99 -8.98
CA ASP A 446 -21.88 -11.08 -7.58
C ASP A 446 -23.40 -11.22 -7.49
N PHE A 447 -24.14 -10.50 -8.33
CA PHE A 447 -25.59 -10.59 -8.39
C PHE A 447 -26.04 -11.94 -8.93
N ASP A 448 -25.42 -12.46 -9.98
CA ASP A 448 -25.74 -13.77 -10.54
C ASP A 448 -25.44 -14.89 -9.53
N ASP A 449 -24.28 -14.83 -8.86
CA ASP A 449 -23.90 -15.74 -7.77
C ASP A 449 -24.92 -15.68 -6.62
N PHE A 450 -25.39 -14.49 -6.25
CA PHE A 450 -26.38 -14.31 -5.19
C PHE A 450 -27.76 -14.80 -5.62
N LYS A 451 -28.12 -14.75 -6.90
CA LYS A 451 -29.41 -15.25 -7.39
C LYS A 451 -29.45 -16.76 -7.49
N ASN A 452 -28.33 -17.39 -7.85
CA ASN A 452 -28.23 -18.82 -8.03
C ASN A 452 -28.57 -19.59 -6.72
N PRO A 453 -29.59 -20.46 -6.68
CA PRO A 453 -29.94 -21.23 -5.48
C PRO A 453 -28.91 -22.31 -5.13
N TYR A 454 -28.09 -22.75 -6.09
CA TYR A 454 -27.02 -23.74 -5.86
C TYR A 454 -25.72 -23.08 -5.37
N SER A 455 -25.67 -21.75 -5.36
CA SER A 455 -24.56 -21.00 -4.80
C SER A 455 -24.72 -20.92 -3.28
N ASN A 456 -23.66 -21.25 -2.54
CA ASN A 456 -23.65 -21.20 -1.07
C ASN A 456 -23.60 -19.76 -0.51
N VAL A 457 -23.97 -18.73 -1.29
CA VAL A 457 -23.93 -17.33 -0.87
C VAL A 457 -25.17 -16.99 -0.04
N THR A 458 -24.96 -16.68 1.23
CA THR A 458 -26.04 -16.31 2.17
C THR A 458 -26.30 -14.81 2.18
N CYS A 459 -25.24 -13.99 2.13
CA CYS A 459 -25.34 -12.54 2.30
C CYS A 459 -24.87 -11.75 1.08
N LEU A 460 -25.59 -10.69 0.73
CA LEU A 460 -25.13 -9.65 -0.21
C LEU A 460 -24.99 -8.32 0.56
N LEU A 461 -23.76 -7.85 0.71
CA LEU A 461 -23.43 -6.57 1.33
C LEU A 461 -23.43 -5.48 0.27
N MET A 462 -24.28 -4.47 0.42
CA MET A 462 -24.49 -3.47 -0.62
C MET A 462 -24.58 -2.05 -0.03
N PRO A 463 -23.83 -1.08 -0.60
CA PRO A 463 -24.02 0.32 -0.26
C PRO A 463 -25.44 0.77 -0.61
N LEU A 464 -26.09 1.55 0.26
CA LEU A 464 -27.45 2.04 0.03
C LEU A 464 -27.55 2.80 -1.30
N SER A 465 -26.52 3.58 -1.65
CA SER A 465 -26.43 4.32 -2.92
C SER A 465 -26.48 3.44 -4.17
N LYS A 466 -26.03 2.18 -4.09
CA LYS A 466 -26.13 1.20 -5.20
C LYS A 466 -27.49 0.50 -5.24
N GLY A 467 -28.24 0.53 -4.14
CA GLY A 467 -29.61 0.02 -4.08
C GLY A 467 -30.60 0.75 -5.00
N SER A 468 -30.26 1.93 -5.50
CA SER A 468 -31.12 2.75 -6.36
C SER A 468 -31.09 2.38 -7.86
N LYS A 469 -30.15 1.53 -8.32
CA LYS A 469 -29.84 1.30 -9.76
C LYS A 469 -30.69 0.24 -10.50
N GLY A 470 -31.99 0.12 -10.24
CA GLY A 470 -32.85 -0.74 -11.09
C GLY A 470 -32.74 -2.25 -10.90
N LEU A 471 -32.02 -2.73 -9.86
CA LEU A 471 -31.79 -4.15 -9.60
C LEU A 471 -33.08 -4.90 -9.21
N ASN A 472 -33.14 -6.21 -9.51
CA ASN A 472 -34.20 -7.13 -9.09
C ASN A 472 -33.58 -8.29 -8.29
N LEU A 473 -33.90 -8.40 -7.00
CA LEU A 473 -33.26 -9.30 -6.04
C LEU A 473 -34.30 -10.06 -5.20
N ILE A 474 -35.31 -10.62 -5.87
CA ILE A 474 -36.44 -11.36 -5.26
C ILE A 474 -36.01 -12.67 -4.58
N GLU A 475 -34.77 -13.09 -4.74
CA GLU A 475 -34.22 -14.28 -4.10
C GLU A 475 -33.99 -14.05 -2.60
N ALA A 476 -33.78 -12.80 -2.18
CA ALA A 476 -33.68 -12.44 -0.77
C ALA A 476 -35.05 -12.39 -0.09
N THR A 477 -35.09 -12.77 1.17
CA THR A 477 -36.28 -12.70 2.04
C THR A 477 -36.06 -11.79 3.23
N HIS A 478 -34.80 -11.44 3.51
CA HIS A 478 -34.43 -10.61 4.63
C HIS A 478 -33.65 -9.38 4.17
N VAL A 479 -34.05 -8.23 4.70
CA VAL A 479 -33.37 -6.94 4.52
C VAL A 479 -32.82 -6.50 5.86
N PHE A 480 -31.52 -6.26 5.93
CA PHE A 480 -30.86 -5.73 7.11
C PHE A 480 -30.46 -4.29 6.82
N LEU A 481 -31.02 -3.36 7.60
CA LEU A 481 -30.63 -1.95 7.62
C LEU A 481 -29.73 -1.74 8.83
N VAL A 482 -28.45 -1.53 8.57
CA VAL A 482 -27.40 -1.48 9.62
C VAL A 482 -27.51 -0.20 10.47
N GLU A 483 -28.11 0.85 9.92
CA GLU A 483 -28.37 2.10 10.62
C GLU A 483 -29.71 2.72 10.13
N PRO A 484 -30.27 3.70 10.88
CA PRO A 484 -31.46 4.42 10.45
C PRO A 484 -31.24 5.14 9.12
N ILE A 485 -32.14 4.94 8.16
CA ILE A 485 -32.07 5.61 6.86
C ILE A 485 -32.84 6.94 6.94
N LEU A 486 -32.11 8.05 6.90
CA LEU A 486 -32.69 9.39 7.05
C LEU A 486 -33.81 9.66 6.05
N ASN A 487 -33.63 9.27 4.79
CA ASN A 487 -34.63 9.46 3.74
C ASN A 487 -35.51 8.20 3.60
N PRO A 488 -36.82 8.26 3.96
CA PRO A 488 -37.73 7.12 3.81
C PRO A 488 -37.88 6.66 2.35
N GLY A 489 -37.64 7.55 1.38
CA GLY A 489 -37.67 7.22 -0.04
C GLY A 489 -36.58 6.23 -0.43
N ASP A 490 -35.36 6.43 0.07
CA ASP A 490 -34.20 5.56 -0.20
C ASP A 490 -34.39 4.18 0.44
N GLU A 491 -34.93 4.15 1.67
CA GLU A 491 -35.29 2.91 2.35
C GLU A 491 -36.38 2.14 1.57
N ARG A 492 -37.48 2.81 1.21
CA ARG A 492 -38.55 2.21 0.41
C ARG A 492 -38.02 1.70 -0.93
N GLN A 493 -37.12 2.42 -1.56
CA GLN A 493 -36.50 1.99 -2.81
C GLN A 493 -35.63 0.75 -2.64
N ALA A 494 -34.83 0.68 -1.56
CA ALA A 494 -34.00 -0.48 -1.24
C ALA A 494 -34.86 -1.72 -0.94
N ILE A 495 -35.92 -1.58 -0.14
CA ILE A 495 -36.88 -2.66 0.15
C ILE A 495 -37.61 -3.09 -1.12
N GLY A 496 -37.98 -2.13 -1.98
CA GLY A 496 -38.65 -2.36 -3.26
C GLY A 496 -37.84 -3.14 -4.29
N ARG A 497 -36.55 -3.43 -4.04
CA ARG A 497 -35.73 -4.35 -4.86
C ARG A 497 -36.04 -5.82 -4.60
N ILE A 498 -36.64 -6.10 -3.45
CA ILE A 498 -36.87 -7.45 -2.92
C ILE A 498 -38.37 -7.69 -2.80
N HIS A 499 -39.08 -6.73 -2.20
CA HIS A 499 -40.53 -6.71 -2.16
C HIS A 499 -41.08 -6.15 -3.48
N ARG A 500 -40.98 -6.98 -4.53
CA ARG A 500 -41.38 -6.65 -5.91
C ARG A 500 -42.16 -7.82 -6.53
N PHE A 501 -42.91 -7.53 -7.60
CA PHE A 501 -43.57 -8.55 -8.41
C PHE A 501 -42.60 -9.67 -8.80
N GLY A 502 -42.95 -10.91 -8.43
CA GLY A 502 -42.11 -12.10 -8.58
C GLY A 502 -41.66 -12.72 -7.25
N GLN A 503 -41.66 -11.94 -6.16
CA GLN A 503 -41.43 -12.46 -4.81
C GLN A 503 -42.62 -13.33 -4.36
N LYS A 504 -42.34 -14.56 -3.93
CA LYS A 504 -43.36 -15.52 -3.43
C LYS A 504 -43.27 -15.75 -1.92
N ARG A 505 -42.17 -15.33 -1.28
CA ARG A 505 -41.89 -15.53 0.14
C ARG A 505 -42.06 -14.22 0.91
N PRO A 506 -42.51 -14.26 2.19
CA PRO A 506 -42.65 -13.06 3.00
C PRO A 506 -41.28 -12.39 3.19
N THR A 507 -41.23 -11.08 2.92
CA THR A 507 -40.01 -10.27 3.13
C THR A 507 -40.01 -9.69 4.54
N LYS A 508 -38.92 -9.88 5.30
CA LYS A 508 -38.72 -9.30 6.64
C LYS A 508 -37.66 -8.20 6.58
N VAL A 509 -37.98 -7.04 7.13
CA VAL A 509 -37.06 -5.91 7.26
C VAL A 509 -36.61 -5.80 8.71
N HIS A 510 -35.29 -5.83 8.92
CA HIS A 510 -34.64 -5.75 10.22
C HIS A 510 -33.88 -4.42 10.30
N ARG A 511 -34.19 -3.62 11.31
CA ARG A 511 -33.51 -2.34 11.59
C ARG A 511 -32.64 -2.52 12.83
N PHE A 512 -31.34 -2.34 12.68
CA PHE A 512 -30.39 -2.48 13.79
C PHE A 512 -30.16 -1.13 14.44
N ILE A 513 -30.74 -0.96 15.63
CA ILE A 513 -30.73 0.30 16.39
C ILE A 513 -30.03 0.03 17.72
N VAL A 514 -29.09 0.91 18.10
CA VAL A 514 -28.45 0.82 19.42
C VAL A 514 -29.26 1.60 20.44
N ASN A 515 -29.74 0.91 21.48
CA ASN A 515 -30.51 1.51 22.56
C ASN A 515 -29.69 2.56 23.34
N GLY A 516 -30.36 3.61 23.81
CA GLY A 516 -29.74 4.70 24.58
C GLY A 516 -28.78 5.56 23.75
N THR A 517 -28.92 5.55 22.42
CA THR A 517 -28.06 6.32 21.52
C THR A 517 -28.87 7.24 20.60
N VAL A 518 -28.14 8.13 19.92
CA VAL A 518 -28.71 9.02 18.90
C VAL A 518 -29.50 8.28 17.82
N GLU A 519 -29.21 7.00 17.55
CA GLU A 519 -29.92 6.21 16.55
C GLU A 519 -31.42 6.01 16.88
N GLU A 520 -31.78 5.88 18.16
CA GLU A 520 -33.19 5.81 18.59
C GLU A 520 -33.90 7.13 18.33
N ASN A 521 -33.23 8.25 18.62
CA ASN A 521 -33.78 9.58 18.39
C ASN A 521 -33.95 9.85 16.89
N ILE A 522 -32.98 9.48 16.07
CA ILE A 522 -33.05 9.57 14.61
C ILE A 522 -34.22 8.73 14.09
N LEU A 523 -34.34 7.47 14.52
CA LEU A 523 -35.44 6.60 14.09
C LEU A 523 -36.80 7.18 14.49
N SER A 524 -36.93 7.67 15.73
CA SER A 524 -38.15 8.29 16.24
C SER A 524 -38.58 9.48 15.37
N LEU A 525 -37.62 10.37 15.01
CA LEU A 525 -37.88 11.50 14.12
C LEU A 525 -38.30 11.08 12.71
N ILE A 526 -37.70 10.02 12.16
CA ILE A 526 -38.08 9.50 10.83
C ILE A 526 -39.51 8.95 10.88
N THR A 527 -39.84 8.15 11.91
CA THR A 527 -41.17 7.56 12.04
C THR A 527 -42.27 8.58 12.31
N SER A 528 -41.98 9.69 13.01
CA SER A 528 -42.98 10.74 13.25
C SER A 528 -43.24 11.61 12.01
N ALA A 529 -42.32 11.64 11.05
CA ALA A 529 -42.48 12.40 9.80
C ALA A 529 -43.33 11.67 8.73
N ASP A 530 -43.58 10.36 8.88
CA ASP A 530 -44.35 9.54 7.92
C ASP A 530 -45.89 9.67 8.10
N ASP A 531 -46.37 10.44 9.10
CA ASP A 531 -47.80 10.69 9.35
C ASP A 531 -48.41 11.68 8.34
N THR A 532 -48.67 11.17 7.13
CA THR A 532 -49.74 11.48 6.14
C THR A 532 -50.20 12.91 5.80
N THR A 533 -49.58 13.99 6.31
CA THR A 533 -49.99 15.37 5.95
C THR A 533 -48.89 16.30 5.46
N THR A 534 -47.63 15.90 5.54
CA THR A 534 -46.50 16.68 5.01
C THR A 534 -45.84 15.94 3.86
N LEU A 535 -46.04 16.44 2.64
CA LEU A 535 -45.22 16.08 1.49
C LEU A 535 -43.74 16.24 1.87
N GLY A 536 -43.03 15.11 1.97
CA GLY A 536 -41.58 15.00 1.85
C GLY A 536 -40.78 16.04 2.63
N THR A 537 -40.73 15.93 3.95
CA THR A 537 -39.58 16.48 4.68
C THR A 537 -38.37 15.62 4.33
N HIS A 538 -37.69 16.00 3.25
CA HIS A 538 -36.27 15.75 3.12
C HIS A 538 -35.60 16.12 4.46
N TRP A 539 -34.65 15.32 4.91
CA TRP A 539 -33.69 15.73 5.93
C TRP A 539 -32.85 16.89 5.38
N ASP A 540 -33.47 18.05 5.30
CA ASP A 540 -32.90 19.30 4.83
C ASP A 540 -32.61 20.13 6.07
N LEU A 541 -31.32 20.41 6.34
CA LEU A 541 -30.91 21.17 7.53
C LEU A 541 -31.63 22.53 7.59
N GLU A 542 -32.06 23.06 6.44
CA GLU A 542 -32.77 24.34 6.33
C GLU A 542 -34.18 24.32 6.92
N ASN A 543 -34.83 23.16 7.02
CA ASN A 543 -36.21 23.02 7.51
C ASN A 543 -36.30 22.47 8.95
N MET A 544 -35.16 22.28 9.63
CA MET A 544 -35.09 21.66 10.94
C MET A 544 -35.00 22.71 12.06
N THR A 545 -35.91 22.65 13.03
CA THR A 545 -35.86 23.57 14.18
C THR A 545 -34.67 23.24 15.10
N LEU A 546 -34.11 24.26 15.76
CA LEU A 546 -33.05 24.07 16.77
C LEU A 546 -33.48 23.13 17.91
N ASP A 547 -34.77 23.11 18.26
CA ASP A 547 -35.29 22.22 19.29
C ASP A 547 -35.29 20.75 18.84
N SER A 548 -35.70 20.49 17.59
CA SER A 548 -35.60 19.15 16.98
C SER A 548 -34.15 18.66 16.90
N LEU A 549 -33.20 19.55 16.60
CA LEU A 549 -31.76 19.22 16.59
C LEU A 549 -31.23 18.90 17.99
N LYS A 550 -31.60 19.70 19.00
CA LYS A 550 -31.21 19.43 20.39
C LYS A 550 -31.74 18.09 20.87
N LYS A 551 -33.00 17.76 20.53
CA LYS A 551 -33.63 16.48 20.90
C LYS A 551 -32.89 15.25 20.38
N LEU A 552 -32.17 15.34 19.26
CA LEU A 552 -31.34 14.23 18.77
C LEU A 552 -30.23 13.84 19.75
N PHE A 553 -29.64 14.82 20.45
CA PHE A 553 -28.50 14.61 21.33
C PHE A 553 -28.88 14.45 22.80
N ILE A 554 -30.18 14.55 23.14
CA ILE A 554 -30.68 14.26 24.48
C ILE A 554 -30.92 12.75 24.57
N LEU A 555 -30.05 12.05 25.28
CA LEU A 555 -30.18 10.62 25.55
C LEU A 555 -31.00 10.43 26.83
N LYS A 556 -31.87 9.43 26.86
CA LYS A 556 -32.58 9.05 28.09
C LYS A 556 -31.56 8.42 29.06
N GLU A 557 -31.49 8.92 30.29
CA GLU A 557 -30.70 8.28 31.34
C GLU A 557 -31.41 6.98 31.78
N GLU A 558 -30.68 5.86 31.76
CA GLU A 558 -31.12 4.54 32.28
C GLU A 558 -30.89 4.35 33.78
#